data_AF-A0A7K5DJH8-F1
#
_entry.id   AF-A0A7K5DJH8-F1
#
_cell.length_a   1.000
_cell.length_b   1.000
_cell.length_c   1.000
_cell.angle_alpha   90.00
_cell.angle_beta   90.00
_cell.angle_gamma   90.00
#
_symmetry.space_group_name_H-M   'P 1'
#
loop_
_entity.id
_entity.type
_entity.pdbx_description
1 polymer ?
#
loop_
_entity_poly.entity_id
_entity_poly.type
_entity_poly.pdbx_seq_one_letter_code
_entity_poly.pdbx_strand_id
1 'polypeptide(L)'
;QKRWRGYYVRKYIHNYYALKKYLEAVSVNNAFVRNELQEYVETKENEEKMKDLEKKEKEMKYQARKMHYLLSTEQIAGIYNSPFRKSPDPMELLLRNSKPLSHRRKQVKSPFAYELYDWPTCKKPPAFVAALPLPPIGRQKPQGPFRDTAEVLWQRYKPLEPTLRVAESINSPLEKAREGIKREEWRNPIHDNEFLPFSSYNKNENEKYEPSLCKSGKYVREAYGTKHFREVYPKKWIADKDFRTVAPSIFLFEKFGKSYSRAGQIV
;
A
#
# COMPACT_ATOMS: atom_id res chain seq x y z
N GLN A 1 12.15 11.10 -65.60
CA GLN A 1 11.50 11.41 -64.29
C GLN A 1 10.84 10.22 -63.60
N LYS A 2 9.91 9.47 -64.22
CA LYS A 2 9.16 8.36 -63.55
C LYS A 2 10.07 7.30 -62.88
N ARG A 3 11.14 6.89 -63.56
CA ARG A 3 12.09 5.86 -63.05
C ARG A 3 12.81 6.28 -61.77
N TRP A 4 13.24 7.54 -61.69
CA TRP A 4 13.93 8.09 -60.51
C TRP A 4 12.98 8.23 -59.31
N ARG A 5 11.75 8.70 -59.53
CA ARG A 5 10.72 8.76 -58.48
C ARG A 5 10.40 7.37 -57.92
N GLY A 6 10.26 6.36 -58.77
CA GLY A 6 10.04 4.98 -58.33
C GLY A 6 11.21 4.39 -57.53
N TYR A 7 12.45 4.69 -57.94
CA TYR A 7 13.64 4.31 -57.17
C TYR A 7 13.68 4.99 -55.79
N TYR A 8 13.46 6.30 -55.74
CA TYR A 8 13.48 7.09 -54.51
C TYR A 8 12.47 6.57 -53.48
N VAL A 9 11.23 6.33 -53.92
CA VAL A 9 10.16 5.81 -53.06
C VAL A 9 10.54 4.44 -52.49
N ARG A 10 11.00 3.48 -53.32
CA ARG A 10 11.36 2.13 -52.85
C ARG A 10 12.59 2.09 -51.95
N LYS A 11 13.52 3.02 -52.13
CA LYS A 11 14.75 3.07 -51.33
C LYS A 11 14.56 3.79 -49.98
N TYR A 12 13.82 4.90 -49.98
CA TYR A 12 13.78 5.82 -48.84
C TYR A 12 12.43 5.93 -48.13
N ILE A 13 11.31 5.66 -48.82
CA ILE A 13 9.97 5.82 -48.23
C ILE A 13 9.39 4.45 -47.86
N HIS A 14 9.24 3.57 -48.85
CA HIS A 14 8.69 2.21 -48.69
C HIS A 14 9.79 1.18 -48.83
N ASN A 15 10.78 1.24 -47.94
CA ASN A 15 11.86 0.28 -47.91
C ASN A 15 11.38 -1.05 -47.31
N TYR A 16 11.16 -2.03 -48.20
CA TYR A 16 10.71 -3.36 -47.83
C TYR A 16 11.61 -4.04 -46.80
N TYR A 17 12.94 -3.93 -46.94
CA TYR A 17 13.89 -4.61 -46.04
C TYR A 17 13.90 -4.00 -44.64
N ALA A 18 13.75 -2.67 -44.56
CA ALA A 18 13.64 -1.99 -43.26
C ALA A 18 12.37 -2.42 -42.51
N LEU A 19 11.23 -2.47 -43.22
CA LEU A 19 9.98 -2.96 -42.63
C LEU A 19 10.07 -4.42 -42.21
N LYS A 20 10.66 -5.28 -43.05
CA LYS A 20 10.85 -6.70 -42.74
C LYS A 20 11.66 -6.89 -41.45
N LYS A 21 12.80 -6.20 -41.34
CA LYS A 21 13.65 -6.24 -40.13
C LYS A 21 12.93 -5.72 -38.89
N TYR A 22 12.13 -4.66 -39.03
CA TYR A 22 11.32 -4.14 -37.94
C TYR A 22 10.30 -5.17 -37.45
N LEU A 23 9.56 -5.79 -38.37
CA LEU A 23 8.55 -6.81 -38.01
C LEU A 23 9.19 -8.05 -37.36
N GLU A 24 10.38 -8.46 -37.80
CA GLU A 24 11.16 -9.52 -37.16
C GLU A 24 11.59 -9.12 -35.74
N ALA A 25 12.05 -7.88 -35.53
CA ALA A 25 12.39 -7.40 -34.19
C ALA A 25 11.16 -7.36 -33.28
N VAL A 26 10.01 -6.92 -33.79
CA VAL A 26 8.74 -6.92 -33.06
C VAL A 26 8.29 -8.34 -32.71
N SER A 27 8.45 -9.31 -33.62
CA SER A 27 8.06 -10.69 -33.33
C SER A 27 8.93 -11.32 -32.25
N VAL A 28 10.24 -11.07 -32.27
CA VAL A 28 11.19 -11.51 -31.23
C VAL A 28 10.84 -10.86 -29.88
N ASN A 29 10.61 -9.54 -29.84
CA ASN A 29 10.23 -8.85 -28.61
C ASN A 29 8.90 -9.37 -28.04
N ASN A 30 7.91 -9.62 -28.90
CA ASN A 30 6.64 -10.17 -28.47
C ASN A 30 6.78 -11.59 -27.90
N ALA A 31 7.66 -12.42 -28.47
CA ALA A 31 7.94 -13.75 -27.92
C ALA A 31 8.61 -13.64 -26.55
N PHE A 32 9.59 -12.74 -26.40
CA PHE A 32 10.24 -12.48 -25.13
C PHE A 32 9.27 -12.03 -24.04
N VAL A 33 8.45 -11.00 -24.33
CA VAL A 33 7.45 -10.49 -23.38
C VAL A 33 6.43 -11.57 -22.98
N ARG A 34 6.01 -12.44 -23.91
CA ARG A 34 5.11 -13.55 -23.59
C ARG A 34 5.75 -14.56 -22.63
N ASN A 35 7.03 -14.87 -22.83
CA ASN A 35 7.76 -15.77 -21.94
C ASN A 35 7.89 -15.16 -20.53
N GLU A 36 8.27 -13.87 -20.43
CA GLU A 36 8.33 -13.18 -19.14
C GLU A 36 6.97 -13.16 -18.42
N LEU A 37 5.88 -12.91 -19.16
CA LEU A 37 4.53 -12.95 -18.59
C LEU A 37 4.15 -14.36 -18.12
N GLN A 38 4.56 -15.40 -18.84
CA GLN A 38 4.33 -16.78 -18.44
C GLN A 38 5.09 -17.12 -17.15
N GLU A 39 6.38 -16.79 -17.07
CA GLU A 39 7.19 -16.98 -15.86
C GLU A 39 6.61 -16.21 -14.67
N TYR A 40 6.11 -14.99 -14.90
CA TYR A 40 5.45 -14.21 -13.86
C TYR A 40 4.17 -14.88 -13.34
N VAL A 41 3.35 -15.47 -14.22
CA VAL A 41 2.15 -16.22 -13.81
C VAL A 41 2.55 -17.45 -13.00
N GLU A 42 3.52 -18.23 -13.48
CA GLU A 42 3.98 -19.44 -12.78
C GLU A 42 4.56 -19.13 -11.40
N THR A 43 5.39 -18.09 -11.29
CA THR A 43 5.93 -17.65 -10.00
C THR A 43 4.82 -17.18 -9.05
N LYS A 44 3.83 -16.43 -9.55
CA LYS A 44 2.68 -16.00 -8.74
C LYS A 44 1.84 -17.16 -8.22
N GLU A 45 1.50 -18.11 -9.07
CA GLU A 45 0.77 -19.30 -8.65
C GLU A 45 1.54 -20.09 -7.59
N ASN A 46 2.85 -20.21 -7.73
CA ASN A 46 3.69 -20.90 -6.75
C ASN A 46 3.75 -20.13 -5.43
N GLU A 47 3.87 -18.80 -5.45
CA GLU A 47 3.79 -17.95 -4.25
C GLU A 47 2.46 -18.14 -3.51
N GLU A 48 1.34 -18.18 -4.24
CA GLU A 48 0.01 -18.41 -3.67
C GLU A 48 -0.13 -19.81 -3.07
N LYS A 49 0.30 -20.84 -3.79
CA LYS A 49 0.33 -22.22 -3.28
C LYS A 49 1.14 -22.32 -1.99
N MET A 50 2.32 -21.70 -1.93
CA MET A 50 3.16 -21.69 -0.72
C MET A 50 2.50 -20.95 0.44
N LYS A 51 1.86 -19.81 0.20
CA LYS A 51 1.08 -19.08 1.23
C LYS A 51 -0.08 -19.91 1.77
N ASP A 52 -0.78 -20.64 0.91
CA ASP A 52 -1.91 -21.46 1.33
C ASP A 52 -1.45 -22.70 2.12
N LEU A 53 -0.31 -23.30 1.75
CA LEU A 53 0.33 -24.33 2.58
C LEU A 53 0.73 -23.77 3.95
N GLU A 54 1.34 -22.59 4.01
CA GLU A 54 1.72 -21.95 5.28
C GLU A 54 0.50 -21.66 6.17
N LYS A 55 -0.61 -21.18 5.58
CA LYS A 55 -1.89 -20.98 6.31
C LYS A 55 -2.40 -22.30 6.87
N LYS A 56 -2.44 -23.37 6.07
CA LYS A 56 -2.85 -24.70 6.53
C LYS A 56 -1.98 -25.20 7.67
N GLU A 57 -0.66 -25.03 7.58
CA GLU A 57 0.26 -25.40 8.67
C GLU A 57 -0.02 -24.59 9.95
N LYS A 58 -0.25 -23.28 9.83
CA LYS A 58 -0.61 -22.41 10.96
C LYS A 58 -1.94 -22.82 11.58
N GLU A 59 -2.94 -23.16 10.77
CA GLU A 59 -4.23 -23.67 11.22
C GLU A 59 -4.08 -24.99 11.98
N MET A 60 -3.30 -25.94 11.44
CA MET A 60 -3.02 -27.21 12.11
C MET A 60 -2.29 -27.01 13.44
N LYS A 61 -1.30 -26.12 13.49
CA LYS A 61 -0.62 -25.75 14.75
C LYS A 61 -1.58 -25.10 15.73
N TYR A 62 -2.45 -24.22 15.28
CA TYR A 62 -3.46 -23.58 16.14
C TYR A 62 -4.47 -24.60 16.69
N GLN A 63 -4.96 -25.50 15.83
CA GLN A 63 -5.85 -26.60 16.21
C GLN A 63 -5.19 -27.51 17.26
N ALA A 64 -3.93 -27.89 17.08
CA ALA A 64 -3.18 -28.68 18.06
C ALA A 64 -3.12 -27.94 19.42
N ARG A 65 -2.80 -26.64 19.43
CA ARG A 65 -2.78 -25.86 20.69
C ARG A 65 -4.14 -25.77 21.36
N LYS A 66 -5.22 -25.64 20.58
CA LYS A 66 -6.61 -25.61 21.08
C LYS A 66 -7.02 -26.95 21.68
N MET A 67 -6.61 -28.05 21.05
CA MET A 67 -6.93 -29.42 21.44
C MET A 67 -5.84 -30.09 22.29
N HIS A 68 -4.90 -29.31 22.84
CA HIS A 68 -3.73 -29.83 23.58
C HIS A 68 -4.12 -30.77 24.73
N TYR A 69 -5.31 -30.61 25.30
CA TYR A 69 -5.83 -31.48 26.36
C TYR A 69 -6.11 -32.93 25.91
N LEU A 70 -6.11 -33.22 24.61
CA LEU A 70 -6.28 -34.56 24.04
C LEU A 70 -4.98 -35.38 23.93
N LEU A 71 -3.85 -34.79 24.36
CA LEU A 71 -2.52 -35.40 24.30
C LEU A 71 -2.40 -36.64 25.20
N SER A 72 -1.68 -37.66 24.71
CA SER A 72 -1.42 -38.88 25.46
C SER A 72 -0.54 -38.63 26.68
N THR A 73 -0.92 -39.21 27.81
CA THR A 73 -0.10 -39.25 29.02
C THR A 73 0.56 -40.63 29.17
N GLU A 74 1.46 -40.79 30.13
CA GLU A 74 2.10 -42.09 30.40
C GLU A 74 1.08 -43.15 30.85
N GLN A 75 0.08 -42.75 31.64
CA GLN A 75 -0.93 -43.65 32.20
C GLN A 75 -2.09 -43.90 31.23
N ILE A 76 -2.50 -42.88 30.47
CA ILE A 76 -3.67 -42.93 29.59
C ILE A 76 -3.28 -42.51 28.19
N ALA A 77 -3.53 -43.41 27.23
CA ALA A 77 -3.36 -43.16 25.82
C ALA A 77 -4.31 -42.05 25.32
N GLY A 78 -3.76 -41.07 24.61
CA GLY A 78 -4.52 -39.95 24.03
C GLY A 78 -5.37 -40.41 22.84
N ILE A 79 -6.36 -39.60 22.44
CA ILE A 79 -7.28 -39.95 21.34
C ILE A 79 -6.52 -40.24 20.04
N TYR A 80 -5.44 -39.48 19.78
CA TYR A 80 -4.60 -39.60 18.59
C TYR A 80 -3.47 -40.63 18.74
N ASN A 81 -3.34 -41.26 19.91
CA ASN A 81 -2.35 -42.30 20.21
C ASN A 81 -3.03 -43.60 20.63
N SER A 82 -3.92 -44.13 19.79
CA SER A 82 -4.65 -45.36 20.12
C SER A 82 -3.70 -46.57 20.26
N PRO A 83 -3.83 -47.40 21.31
CA PRO A 83 -3.01 -48.60 21.52
C PRO A 83 -3.10 -49.63 20.38
N PHE A 84 -4.17 -49.57 19.58
CA PHE A 84 -4.37 -50.49 18.45
C PHE A 84 -3.60 -50.06 17.19
N ARG A 85 -3.02 -48.86 17.17
CA ARG A 85 -2.18 -48.37 16.06
C ARG A 85 -0.71 -48.59 16.38
N LYS A 86 0.07 -48.99 15.38
CA LYS A 86 1.52 -49.22 15.52
C LYS A 86 2.30 -47.92 15.73
N SER A 87 1.81 -46.81 15.19
CA SER A 87 2.44 -45.50 15.28
C SER A 87 1.41 -44.44 15.68
N PRO A 88 1.80 -43.42 16.48
CA PRO A 88 0.94 -42.29 16.79
C PRO A 88 0.50 -41.55 15.51
N ASP A 89 -0.69 -40.95 15.55
CA ASP A 89 -1.19 -40.11 14.46
C ASP A 89 -0.31 -38.84 14.32
N PRO A 90 -0.14 -38.27 13.11
CA PRO A 90 0.61 -37.01 12.94
C PRO A 90 0.08 -35.87 13.83
N MET A 91 -1.22 -35.85 14.14
CA MET A 91 -1.77 -34.87 15.09
C MET A 91 -1.20 -35.03 16.50
N GLU A 92 -0.96 -36.26 16.97
CA GLU A 92 -0.35 -36.51 18.29
C GLU A 92 1.07 -35.93 18.35
N LEU A 93 1.84 -36.05 17.28
CA LEU A 93 3.19 -35.47 17.19
C LEU A 93 3.14 -33.94 17.25
N LEU A 94 2.18 -33.32 16.57
CA LEU A 94 1.95 -31.88 16.63
C LEU A 94 1.54 -31.42 18.04
N LEU A 95 0.65 -32.18 18.69
CA LEU A 95 0.20 -31.91 20.05
C LEU A 95 1.41 -31.89 21.02
N ARG A 96 2.29 -32.91 20.95
CA ARG A 96 3.50 -33.02 21.79
C ARG A 96 4.46 -31.85 21.65
N ASN A 97 4.57 -31.29 20.45
CA ASN A 97 5.43 -30.14 20.17
C ASN A 97 4.78 -28.81 20.54
N SER A 98 3.45 -28.77 20.67
CA SER A 98 2.68 -27.56 20.89
C SER A 98 2.55 -27.23 22.38
N LYS A 99 2.34 -25.96 22.71
CA LYS A 99 1.98 -25.53 24.07
C LYS A 99 0.48 -25.23 24.13
N PRO A 100 -0.21 -25.56 25.23
CA PRO A 100 -1.64 -25.31 25.36
C PRO A 100 -1.94 -23.83 25.16
N LEU A 101 -3.13 -23.54 24.64
CA LEU A 101 -3.57 -22.16 24.44
C LEU A 101 -3.67 -21.48 25.82
N SER A 102 -2.81 -20.49 26.07
CA SER A 102 -2.93 -19.67 27.28
C SER A 102 -4.26 -18.94 27.22
N HIS A 103 -5.13 -19.15 28.22
CA HIS A 103 -6.24 -18.24 28.42
C HIS A 103 -5.65 -16.84 28.61
N ARG A 104 -5.99 -15.89 27.74
CA ARG A 104 -5.64 -14.50 27.98
C ARG A 104 -6.36 -14.14 29.27
N ARG A 105 -5.64 -14.01 30.38
CA ARG A 105 -6.22 -13.45 31.61
C ARG A 105 -6.73 -12.09 31.20
N LYS A 106 -8.06 -11.96 31.05
CA LYS A 106 -8.68 -10.64 31.04
C LYS A 106 -8.16 -10.01 32.32
N GLN A 107 -7.52 -8.84 32.20
CA GLN A 107 -7.29 -7.97 33.34
C GLN A 107 -8.69 -7.78 33.92
N VAL A 108 -9.06 -8.59 34.91
CA VAL A 108 -10.31 -8.43 35.63
C VAL A 108 -10.09 -7.10 36.33
N LYS A 109 -10.69 -6.04 35.79
CA LYS A 109 -10.84 -4.80 36.56
C LYS A 109 -11.52 -5.26 37.83
N SER A 110 -10.81 -5.17 38.96
CA SER A 110 -11.32 -5.57 40.26
C SER A 110 -12.74 -5.02 40.41
N PRO A 111 -13.77 -5.84 40.67
CA PRO A 111 -15.12 -5.35 40.98
C PRO A 111 -15.10 -4.36 42.15
N PHE A 112 -14.08 -4.47 43.00
CA PHE A 112 -13.83 -3.59 44.14
C PHE A 112 -13.50 -2.14 43.77
N ALA A 113 -13.23 -1.83 42.49
CA ALA A 113 -12.96 -0.46 42.06
C ALA A 113 -14.22 0.38 41.90
N TYR A 114 -15.42 -0.22 41.76
CA TYR A 114 -16.67 0.51 41.57
C TYR A 114 -17.66 0.38 42.74
N GLU A 115 -17.69 -0.75 43.47
CA GLU A 115 -18.66 -1.00 44.56
C GLU A 115 -18.30 -0.34 45.91
N LEU A 116 -17.11 0.26 46.02
CA LEU A 116 -16.60 0.80 47.29
C LEU A 116 -17.04 2.25 47.57
N TYR A 117 -17.66 2.91 46.60
CA TYR A 117 -18.02 4.33 46.68
C TYR A 117 -19.47 4.61 47.10
N ASP A 118 -20.29 3.57 47.31
CA ASP A 118 -21.74 3.72 47.57
C ASP A 118 -22.17 3.40 49.02
N TRP A 119 -21.22 3.15 49.94
CA TRP A 119 -21.54 2.92 51.35
C TRP A 119 -21.65 4.27 52.08
N PRO A 120 -22.83 4.66 52.62
CA PRO A 120 -23.08 6.02 53.13
C PRO A 120 -22.25 6.39 54.38
N THR A 121 -21.55 5.42 54.99
CA THR A 121 -20.73 5.61 56.19
C THR A 121 -19.22 5.61 55.93
N CYS A 122 -18.76 5.26 54.72
CA CYS A 122 -17.35 5.08 54.42
C CYS A 122 -16.83 6.20 53.51
N LYS A 123 -16.38 7.33 54.09
CA LYS A 123 -15.79 8.44 53.32
C LYS A 123 -14.37 8.16 52.79
N LYS A 124 -13.82 6.97 53.02
CA LYS A 124 -12.48 6.56 52.56
C LYS A 124 -12.51 5.09 52.14
N PRO A 125 -11.87 4.71 51.03
CA PRO A 125 -11.73 3.31 50.66
C PRO A 125 -10.99 2.54 51.78
N PRO A 126 -11.29 1.27 52.08
CA PRO A 126 -10.44 0.47 52.94
C PRO A 126 -9.09 0.39 52.24
N ALA A 127 -8.09 1.09 52.81
CA ALA A 127 -6.72 0.81 52.46
C ALA A 127 -6.49 -0.64 52.85
N PHE A 128 -6.36 -1.54 51.87
CA PHE A 128 -5.60 -2.76 52.12
C PHE A 128 -4.29 -2.25 52.69
N VAL A 129 -4.07 -2.53 53.97
CA VAL A 129 -2.90 -2.06 54.69
C VAL A 129 -1.71 -2.63 53.93
N ALA A 130 -1.10 -1.81 53.07
CA ALA A 130 0.26 -2.05 52.61
C ALA A 130 1.03 -2.18 53.91
N ALA A 131 1.50 -3.39 54.19
CA ALA A 131 2.04 -3.80 55.48
C ALA A 131 2.76 -2.61 56.12
N LEU A 132 2.24 -2.13 57.25
CA LEU A 132 2.84 -1.01 57.96
C LEU A 132 4.35 -1.32 58.06
N PRO A 133 5.24 -0.41 57.64
CA PRO A 133 6.66 -0.67 57.76
C PRO A 133 6.92 -1.00 59.22
N LEU A 134 7.38 -2.23 59.46
CA LEU A 134 7.73 -2.68 60.80
C LEU A 134 8.62 -1.60 61.43
N PRO A 135 8.47 -1.30 62.73
CA PRO A 135 9.31 -0.31 63.39
C PRO A 135 10.76 -0.66 63.06
N PRO A 136 11.61 0.33 62.74
CA PRO A 136 12.97 0.09 62.32
C PRO A 136 13.67 -0.65 63.46
N ILE A 137 13.75 -1.98 63.36
CA ILE A 137 14.62 -2.81 64.18
C ILE A 137 15.99 -2.20 63.94
N GLY A 138 16.56 -1.59 64.98
CA GLY A 138 17.83 -0.87 64.88
C GLY A 138 18.85 -1.78 64.21
N ARG A 139 19.05 -1.59 62.90
CA ARG A 139 19.94 -2.42 62.10
C ARG A 139 21.35 -2.01 62.49
N GLN A 140 21.84 -2.53 63.60
CA GLN A 140 23.24 -2.40 63.95
C GLN A 140 24.04 -2.97 62.79
N LYS A 141 25.12 -2.28 62.40
CA LYS A 141 26.01 -2.76 61.35
C LYS A 141 26.44 -4.17 61.74
N PRO A 142 26.21 -5.19 60.88
CA PRO A 142 26.61 -6.56 61.21
C PRO A 142 28.11 -6.57 61.51
N GLN A 143 28.51 -7.27 62.58
CA GLN A 143 29.90 -7.31 63.02
C GLN A 143 30.76 -8.00 61.94
N GLY A 144 31.68 -7.24 61.33
CA GLY A 144 32.57 -7.73 60.28
C GLY A 144 32.93 -6.63 59.27
N PRO A 145 33.78 -6.94 58.27
CA PRO A 145 34.17 -6.01 57.21
C PRO A 145 33.08 -5.87 56.13
N PHE A 146 31.80 -5.82 56.53
CA PHE A 146 30.69 -5.64 55.62
C PHE A 146 30.56 -4.17 55.22
N ARG A 147 30.38 -3.95 53.90
CA ARG A 147 30.12 -2.63 53.32
C ARG A 147 28.74 -2.12 53.76
N ASP A 148 28.56 -0.81 53.67
CA ASP A 148 27.28 -0.22 54.06
C ASP A 148 26.16 -0.70 53.13
N THR A 149 24.97 -0.89 53.70
CA THR A 149 23.79 -1.37 52.96
C THR A 149 23.43 -0.44 51.80
N ALA A 150 23.60 0.87 51.97
CA ALA A 150 23.40 1.86 50.92
C ALA A 150 24.39 1.68 49.76
N GLU A 151 25.67 1.44 50.06
CA GLU A 151 26.71 1.19 49.05
C GLU A 151 26.46 -0.11 48.29
N VAL A 152 26.07 -1.18 48.98
CA VAL A 152 25.78 -2.47 48.36
C VAL A 152 24.58 -2.36 47.42
N LEU A 153 23.53 -1.65 47.83
CA LEU A 153 22.37 -1.39 46.96
C LEU A 153 22.76 -0.54 45.76
N TRP A 154 23.56 0.51 45.96
CA TRP A 154 24.05 1.35 44.88
C TRP A 154 24.90 0.55 43.88
N GLN A 155 25.80 -0.32 44.35
CA GLN A 155 26.57 -1.22 43.49
C GLN A 155 25.69 -2.21 42.73
N ARG A 156 24.70 -2.80 43.40
CA ARG A 156 23.78 -3.77 42.78
C ARG A 156 22.92 -3.14 41.68
N TYR A 157 22.48 -1.92 41.89
CA TYR A 157 21.63 -1.19 40.94
C TYR A 157 22.42 -0.22 40.05
N LYS A 158 23.76 -0.22 40.13
CA LYS A 158 24.59 0.58 39.22
C LYS A 158 24.34 0.07 37.79
N PRO A 159 23.84 0.91 36.87
CA PRO A 159 23.65 0.49 35.49
C PRO A 159 25.00 0.11 34.89
N LEU A 160 25.02 -0.95 34.07
CA LEU A 160 26.22 -1.35 33.36
C LEU A 160 26.61 -0.24 32.38
N GLU A 161 27.81 0.32 32.55
CA GLU A 161 28.40 1.22 31.57
C GLU A 161 28.86 0.36 30.38
N PRO A 162 28.24 0.48 29.19
CA PRO A 162 28.64 -0.31 28.04
C PRO A 162 30.08 0.06 27.65
N THR A 163 30.89 -0.94 27.28
CA THR A 163 32.23 -0.68 26.72
C THR A 163 32.13 0.23 25.50
N LEU A 164 33.17 1.02 25.20
CA LEU A 164 33.19 1.99 24.10
C LEU A 164 32.72 1.39 22.76
N ARG A 165 33.08 0.11 22.49
CA ARG A 165 32.65 -0.64 21.30
C ARG A 165 31.14 -0.96 21.23
N VAL A 166 30.46 -0.98 22.37
CA VAL A 166 29.01 -1.21 22.51
C VAL A 166 28.24 0.11 22.60
N ALA A 167 28.86 1.12 23.22
CA ALA A 167 28.29 2.47 23.30
C ALA A 167 28.29 3.16 21.92
N GLU A 168 29.36 2.98 21.16
CA GLU A 168 29.48 3.47 19.79
C GLU A 168 28.83 2.47 18.84
N SER A 169 28.02 2.96 17.90
CA SER A 169 27.51 2.10 16.84
C SER A 169 28.61 1.72 15.88
N ILE A 170 28.57 0.47 15.42
CA ILE A 170 29.43 -0.04 14.34
C ILE A 170 29.27 0.82 13.07
N ASN A 171 28.05 1.30 12.81
CA ASN A 171 27.78 2.21 11.70
C ASN A 171 28.39 3.58 12.00
N SER A 172 29.15 4.10 11.05
CA SER A 172 29.80 5.40 11.16
C SER A 172 28.76 6.50 11.48
N PRO A 173 29.12 7.55 12.24
CA PRO A 173 28.22 8.68 12.52
C PRO A 173 27.59 9.28 11.24
N LEU A 174 28.33 9.22 10.13
CA LEU A 174 27.89 9.64 8.80
C LEU A 174 26.73 8.78 8.25
N GLU A 175 26.77 7.46 8.44
CA GLU A 175 25.69 6.57 7.99
C GLU A 175 24.41 6.79 8.80
N LYS A 176 24.54 6.96 10.12
CA LYS A 176 23.40 7.32 10.97
C LYS A 176 22.76 8.65 10.57
N ALA A 177 23.57 9.65 10.22
CA ALA A 177 23.08 10.92 9.73
C ALA A 177 22.32 10.76 8.40
N ARG A 178 22.83 9.95 7.47
CA ARG A 178 22.16 9.63 6.18
C ARG A 178 20.83 8.90 6.38
N GLU A 179 20.77 7.95 7.32
CA GLU A 179 19.52 7.26 7.66
C GLU A 179 18.49 8.18 8.32
N GLY A 180 18.94 9.18 9.09
CA GLY A 180 18.09 10.22 9.65
C GLY A 180 17.44 11.05 8.55
N ILE A 181 18.25 11.56 7.61
CA ILE A 181 17.79 12.34 6.46
C ILE A 181 16.79 11.52 5.61
N LYS A 182 17.10 10.26 5.29
CA LYS A 182 16.15 9.38 4.58
C LYS A 182 14.84 9.20 5.34
N ARG A 183 14.88 9.05 6.67
CA ARG A 183 13.65 8.92 7.47
C ARG A 183 12.84 10.20 7.47
N GLU A 184 13.47 11.37 7.43
CA GLU A 184 12.79 12.66 7.32
C GLU A 184 12.18 12.86 5.92
N GLU A 185 12.92 12.53 4.87
CA GLU A 185 12.41 12.51 3.48
C GLU A 185 11.22 11.56 3.32
N TRP A 186 11.23 10.40 3.97
CA TRP A 186 10.11 9.46 3.97
C TRP A 186 8.93 9.92 4.83
N ARG A 187 9.17 10.73 5.87
CA ARG A 187 8.12 11.29 6.72
C ARG A 187 7.45 12.49 6.07
N ASN A 188 8.19 13.26 5.29
CA ASN A 188 7.68 14.40 4.55
C ASN A 188 6.91 13.87 3.34
N PRO A 189 5.57 13.96 3.33
CA PRO A 189 4.79 13.57 2.18
C PRO A 189 5.21 14.42 0.98
N ILE A 190 5.33 13.81 -0.21
CA ILE A 190 5.52 14.57 -1.46
C ILE A 190 4.31 15.50 -1.72
N HIS A 191 3.16 15.19 -1.10
CA HIS A 191 1.94 15.98 -1.11
C HIS A 191 1.31 16.04 0.27
N ASP A 192 1.02 17.25 0.77
CA ASP A 192 0.40 17.48 2.08
C ASP A 192 -1.08 17.04 2.16
N ASN A 193 -1.68 16.63 1.04
CA ASN A 193 -3.08 16.25 0.98
C ASN A 193 -3.28 14.83 1.50
N GLU A 194 -4.08 14.68 2.56
CA GLU A 194 -4.52 13.37 3.05
C GLU A 194 -5.24 12.59 1.94
N PHE A 195 -4.87 11.33 1.74
CA PHE A 195 -5.54 10.47 0.76
C PHE A 195 -6.96 10.15 1.26
N LEU A 196 -7.94 10.87 0.72
CA LEU A 196 -9.34 10.67 1.05
C LEU A 196 -9.95 9.54 0.20
N PRO A 197 -10.78 8.65 0.80
CA PRO A 197 -11.47 7.62 0.04
C PRO A 197 -12.43 8.26 -0.98
N PHE A 198 -12.56 7.63 -2.16
CA PHE A 198 -13.33 8.14 -3.31
C PHE A 198 -14.77 8.57 -2.98
N SER A 199 -15.38 8.02 -1.93
CA SER A 199 -16.74 8.36 -1.47
C SER A 199 -16.86 9.68 -0.71
N SER A 200 -15.74 10.31 -0.33
CA SER A 200 -15.70 11.53 0.49
C SER A 200 -15.37 12.80 -0.31
N TYR A 201 -15.05 12.68 -1.60
CA TYR A 201 -14.64 13.81 -2.45
C TYR A 201 -15.69 14.93 -2.56
N ASN A 202 -16.99 14.58 -2.45
CA ASN A 202 -18.09 15.54 -2.51
C ASN A 202 -18.30 16.34 -1.19
N LYS A 203 -17.58 16.00 -0.12
CA LYS A 203 -17.70 16.65 1.19
C LYS A 203 -16.72 17.81 1.40
N ASN A 204 -15.74 17.94 0.52
CA ASN A 204 -14.80 19.06 0.55
C ASN A 204 -15.44 20.27 -0.13
N GLU A 205 -16.36 20.95 0.57
CA GLU A 205 -17.06 22.15 0.07
C GLU A 205 -16.09 23.27 -0.35
N ASN A 206 -14.85 23.23 0.13
CA ASN A 206 -13.81 24.24 -0.12
C ASN A 206 -12.87 23.92 -1.29
N GLU A 207 -12.80 22.66 -1.77
CA GLU A 207 -11.93 22.28 -2.90
C GLU A 207 -12.73 22.29 -4.20
N LYS A 208 -12.93 23.49 -4.76
CA LYS A 208 -13.42 23.61 -6.13
C LYS A 208 -12.41 22.95 -7.06
N TYR A 209 -12.86 21.97 -7.84
CA TYR A 209 -12.06 21.34 -8.89
C TYR A 209 -11.40 22.41 -9.76
N GLU A 210 -10.06 22.50 -9.70
CA GLU A 210 -9.27 23.32 -10.60
C GLU A 210 -8.99 22.54 -11.89
N PRO A 211 -9.54 22.94 -13.04
CA PRO A 211 -9.23 22.29 -14.30
C PRO A 211 -7.75 22.53 -14.64
N SER A 212 -7.08 21.48 -15.13
CA SER A 212 -5.72 21.62 -15.66
C SER A 212 -5.65 22.73 -16.71
N LEU A 213 -4.50 23.40 -16.82
CA LEU A 213 -4.26 24.51 -17.76
C LEU A 213 -4.63 24.18 -19.21
N CYS A 214 -4.61 22.90 -19.59
CA CYS A 214 -5.02 22.43 -20.92
C CYS A 214 -6.54 22.37 -21.13
N LYS A 215 -7.35 22.44 -20.06
CA LYS A 215 -8.82 22.39 -20.08
C LYS A 215 -9.48 23.74 -19.74
N SER A 216 -8.72 24.77 -19.37
CA SER A 216 -9.26 26.09 -19.00
C SER A 216 -9.63 26.99 -20.18
N GLY A 217 -9.72 26.43 -21.39
CA GLY A 217 -10.31 27.14 -22.54
C GLY A 217 -11.81 27.36 -22.33
N LYS A 218 -12.35 28.46 -22.87
CA LYS A 218 -13.80 28.81 -22.87
C LYS A 218 -14.64 27.85 -23.73
N TYR A 219 -14.46 26.54 -23.63
CA TYR A 219 -15.33 25.60 -24.30
C TYR A 219 -16.59 25.45 -23.46
N VAL A 220 -17.56 26.33 -23.72
CA VAL A 220 -18.91 26.22 -23.17
C VAL A 220 -19.43 24.83 -23.54
N ARG A 221 -19.82 24.03 -22.55
CA ARG A 221 -20.49 22.76 -22.80
C ARG A 221 -21.90 23.08 -23.29
N GLU A 222 -22.04 23.30 -24.60
CA GLU A 222 -23.34 23.34 -25.24
C GLU A 222 -24.02 21.98 -25.03
N ALA A 223 -25.30 21.99 -24.64
CA ALA A 223 -26.08 20.78 -24.39
C ALA A 223 -26.11 19.93 -25.67
N TYR A 224 -25.28 18.90 -25.71
CA TYR A 224 -25.19 18.00 -26.84
C TYR A 224 -26.50 17.22 -26.95
N GLY A 225 -27.22 17.39 -28.06
CA GLY A 225 -28.29 16.48 -28.47
C GLY A 225 -29.73 16.98 -28.49
N THR A 226 -30.06 18.20 -28.05
CA THR A 226 -31.48 18.64 -27.98
C THR A 226 -31.89 19.80 -28.88
N LYS A 227 -30.98 20.45 -29.62
CA LYS A 227 -31.38 21.62 -30.43
C LYS A 227 -30.65 21.86 -31.77
N HIS A 228 -29.53 21.19 -32.07
CA HIS A 228 -28.63 21.62 -33.18
C HIS A 228 -28.34 20.55 -34.24
N PHE A 229 -28.96 19.38 -34.16
CA PHE A 229 -28.93 18.44 -35.28
C PHE A 229 -30.02 18.83 -36.28
N ARG A 230 -29.67 19.77 -37.18
CA ARG A 230 -30.38 20.12 -38.42
C ARG A 230 -31.58 21.10 -38.33
N GLU A 231 -31.41 22.26 -37.70
CA GLU A 231 -32.29 23.41 -37.99
C GLU A 231 -31.59 24.40 -38.91
N VAL A 232 -32.17 24.61 -40.11
CA VAL A 232 -31.82 25.72 -40.99
C VAL A 232 -32.55 26.95 -40.44
N TYR A 233 -31.80 27.99 -40.05
CA TYR A 233 -32.37 29.26 -39.58
C TYR A 233 -32.31 30.31 -40.70
N PRO A 234 -33.31 30.38 -41.61
CA PRO A 234 -33.30 31.34 -42.71
C PRO A 234 -33.34 32.81 -42.25
N LYS A 235 -33.71 33.08 -40.99
CA LYS A 235 -33.73 34.43 -40.40
C LYS A 235 -32.37 34.89 -39.83
N LYS A 236 -31.34 34.03 -39.80
CA LYS A 236 -29.97 34.39 -39.37
C LYS A 236 -29.09 34.92 -40.53
N TRP A 237 -29.65 35.09 -41.72
CA TRP A 237 -29.03 35.81 -42.83
C TRP A 237 -29.14 37.33 -42.60
N ILE A 238 -28.57 37.83 -41.50
CA ILE A 238 -28.71 39.21 -40.98
C ILE A 238 -27.94 40.24 -41.85
N ALA A 239 -27.59 39.91 -43.09
CA ALA A 239 -27.20 40.89 -44.09
C ALA A 239 -27.67 40.41 -45.46
N ASP A 240 -28.46 41.22 -46.18
CA ASP A 240 -28.75 41.07 -47.61
C ASP A 240 -27.50 41.32 -48.49
N LYS A 241 -26.31 41.10 -47.96
CA LYS A 241 -25.04 41.30 -48.63
C LYS A 241 -24.20 40.07 -48.43
N ASP A 242 -23.78 39.49 -49.55
CA ASP A 242 -22.82 38.39 -49.54
C ASP A 242 -21.52 38.79 -48.84
N PHE A 243 -20.85 37.80 -48.26
CA PHE A 243 -19.57 37.97 -47.57
C PHE A 243 -18.56 38.66 -48.50
N ARG A 244 -18.06 39.83 -48.08
CA ARG A 244 -16.94 40.50 -48.75
C ARG A 244 -15.64 39.81 -48.35
N THR A 245 -14.93 39.26 -49.33
CA THR A 245 -13.56 38.74 -49.14
C THR A 245 -12.62 39.89 -48.79
N VAL A 246 -12.16 39.92 -47.54
CA VAL A 246 -11.21 40.94 -47.05
C VAL A 246 -9.76 40.62 -47.45
N ALA A 247 -9.47 39.36 -47.78
CA ALA A 247 -8.18 38.94 -48.30
C ALA A 247 -8.25 38.67 -49.82
N PRO A 248 -7.25 39.09 -50.62
CA PRO A 248 -7.19 38.71 -52.03
C PRO A 248 -7.11 37.18 -52.13
N SER A 249 -7.85 36.60 -53.07
CA SER A 249 -7.78 35.16 -53.31
C SER A 249 -6.36 34.78 -53.73
N ILE A 250 -5.85 33.68 -53.18
CA ILE A 250 -4.57 33.13 -53.63
C ILE A 250 -4.78 32.67 -55.09
N PHE A 251 -4.01 33.24 -56.02
CA PHE A 251 -4.09 33.01 -57.48
C PHE A 251 -4.21 31.53 -57.90
N LEU A 252 -3.69 30.63 -57.07
CA LEU A 252 -3.70 29.19 -57.28
C LEU A 252 -5.12 28.59 -57.22
N PHE A 253 -6.00 29.12 -56.37
CA PHE A 253 -7.38 28.64 -56.21
C PHE A 253 -8.37 29.31 -57.15
N GLU A 254 -8.00 30.44 -57.76
CA GLU A 254 -8.86 31.12 -58.76
C GLU A 254 -9.00 30.34 -60.08
N LYS A 255 -8.02 29.48 -60.38
CA LYS A 255 -8.04 28.61 -61.56
C LYS A 255 -8.88 27.35 -61.36
N PHE A 256 -9.08 26.91 -60.13
CA PHE A 256 -9.85 25.70 -59.84
C PHE A 256 -11.35 26.03 -59.82
N GLY A 257 -12.04 25.68 -60.90
CA GLY A 257 -13.49 25.86 -61.05
C GLY A 257 -13.88 26.57 -62.34
N LYS A 258 -13.10 27.58 -62.77
CA LYS A 258 -13.35 28.32 -64.03
C LYS A 258 -13.11 27.48 -65.29
N SER A 259 -12.29 26.44 -65.22
CA SER A 259 -12.00 25.56 -66.37
C SER A 259 -13.00 24.41 -66.55
N TYR A 260 -13.91 24.17 -65.59
CA TYR A 260 -14.73 22.95 -65.57
C TYR A 260 -16.25 23.17 -65.50
N SER A 261 -16.76 24.40 -65.36
CA SER A 261 -18.21 24.66 -65.36
C SER A 261 -18.64 25.56 -66.52
N ARG A 262 -19.22 24.95 -67.57
CA ARG A 262 -19.99 25.64 -68.63
C ARG A 262 -21.48 25.78 -68.26
N ALA A 263 -21.83 25.56 -66.99
CA ALA A 263 -23.20 25.53 -66.49
C ALA A 263 -23.34 26.56 -65.35
N GLY A 264 -23.62 27.81 -65.72
CA GLY A 264 -23.82 28.88 -64.74
C GLY A 264 -23.56 30.26 -65.30
N GLN A 265 -24.11 30.55 -66.47
CA GLN A 265 -24.25 31.91 -66.97
C GLN A 265 -25.36 32.59 -66.17
N ILE A 266 -25.10 33.74 -65.57
CA ILE A 266 -26.15 34.67 -65.13
C ILE A 266 -25.76 36.07 -65.62
N VAL A 267 -26.74 36.72 -66.24
CA VAL A 267 -26.83 38.12 -66.68
C VAL A 267 -26.63 39.07 -65.51
#